data_AF-C5G0X6-F1
#
_entry.id   AF-C5G0X6-F1
#
_cell.length_a   1.000
_cell.length_b   1.000
_cell.length_c   1.000
_cell.angle_alpha   90.00
_cell.angle_beta   90.00
_cell.angle_gamma   90.00
#
_symmetry.space_group_name_H-M   'P 1'
#
loop_
_entity.id
_entity.type
_entity.pdbx_description
1 polymer ?
#
loop_
_entity_poly.entity_id
_entity_poly.type
_entity_poly.pdbx_seq_one_letter_code
_entity_poly.pdbx_strand_id
1 'polypeptide(L)'
;MASLRGIQQPELSKDLYKMIKTESHAISSYKNAGRDRVEVASQLANWGFNTGDPAVSEISDKLGIILSEIGEQEDLFSYNLEDARLVLKHIRNTEGSVQPARDHKAKIIDEIQKNKLRDPDGAKVTSLEQELVRAEARALVAEAQLTNMTRQKFKEAFDLHLAATIERAEKQVQLARHGRRLLSLIDDTPVVPGESRDKFDRTEESRQIMEDAEADLASWEPDLEPIPMASEGLIPKKIQTQANGNGVNGDSAKDEMEV
;
A
#
# COMPACT_ATOMS: atom_id res chain seq x y z
N MET A 1 7.75 11.97 35.12
CA MET A 1 6.35 12.35 34.90
C MET A 1 6.07 12.31 33.41
N ALA A 2 5.42 11.25 32.93
CA ALA A 2 4.89 11.13 31.57
C ALA A 2 3.39 10.89 31.70
N SER A 3 2.59 11.66 30.95
CA SER A 3 1.14 11.76 31.06
C SER A 3 0.43 10.39 30.95
N LEU A 4 -0.36 10.04 31.97
CA LEU A 4 -1.28 8.89 32.07
C LEU A 4 -2.58 9.07 31.26
N ARG A 5 -2.53 9.84 30.17
CA ARG A 5 -3.57 9.86 29.15
C ARG A 5 -2.92 9.65 27.79
N GLY A 6 -2.44 8.43 27.56
CA GLY A 6 -2.44 7.92 26.20
C GLY A 6 -3.88 8.01 25.72
N ILE A 7 -4.11 8.70 24.60
CA ILE A 7 -5.43 8.82 23.97
C ILE A 7 -6.01 7.41 23.90
N GLN A 8 -6.95 7.10 24.79
CA GLN A 8 -7.57 5.79 24.86
C GLN A 8 -8.42 5.71 23.60
N GLN A 9 -7.90 5.01 22.58
CA GLN A 9 -8.60 4.81 21.33
C GLN A 9 -10.00 4.30 21.65
N PRO A 10 -11.06 4.91 21.09
CA PRO A 10 -12.40 4.45 21.35
C PRO A 10 -12.53 2.96 21.04
N GLU A 11 -13.28 2.23 21.85
CA GLU A 11 -13.33 0.76 21.81
C GLU A 11 -13.52 0.20 20.39
N LEU A 12 -14.41 0.82 19.60
CA LEU A 12 -14.70 0.42 18.21
C LEU A 12 -13.46 0.43 17.30
N SER A 13 -12.58 1.41 17.48
CA SER A 13 -11.42 1.65 16.60
C SER A 13 -10.18 0.85 16.96
N LYS A 14 -10.19 0.14 18.10
CA LYS A 14 -8.99 -0.50 18.66
C LYS A 14 -8.43 -1.59 17.76
N ASP A 15 -9.28 -2.42 17.19
CA ASP A 15 -8.81 -3.56 16.39
C ASP A 15 -8.32 -3.12 15.03
N LEU A 16 -9.02 -2.19 14.38
CA LEU A 16 -8.55 -1.60 13.13
C LEU A 16 -7.26 -0.79 13.34
N TYR A 17 -7.11 -0.10 14.47
CA TYR A 17 -5.85 0.56 14.84
C TYR A 17 -4.69 -0.44 14.97
N LYS A 18 -4.89 -1.59 15.63
CA LYS A 18 -3.86 -2.64 15.73
C LYS A 18 -3.49 -3.16 14.36
N MET A 19 -4.48 -3.45 13.50
CA MET A 19 -4.26 -3.92 12.14
C MET A 19 -3.43 -2.94 11.32
N ILE A 20 -3.81 -1.65 11.28
CA ILE A 20 -3.08 -0.57 10.59
C ILE A 20 -1.64 -0.44 11.13
N LYS A 21 -1.42 -0.68 12.43
CA LYS A 21 -0.08 -0.64 13.00
C LYS A 21 0.76 -1.83 12.52
N THR A 22 0.21 -3.04 12.55
CA THR A 22 0.88 -4.24 12.05
C THR A 22 1.20 -4.13 10.55
N GLU A 23 0.28 -3.62 9.75
CA GLU A 23 0.48 -3.40 8.32
C GLU A 23 1.61 -2.39 8.06
N SER A 24 1.73 -1.34 8.88
CA SER A 24 2.87 -0.43 8.83
C SER A 24 4.21 -1.14 9.01
N HIS A 25 4.27 -2.14 9.89
CA HIS A 25 5.47 -2.93 10.11
C HIS A 25 5.75 -3.84 8.92
N ALA A 26 4.72 -4.47 8.33
CA ALA A 26 4.86 -5.26 7.12
C ALA A 26 5.40 -4.43 5.94
N ILE A 27 4.84 -3.25 5.69
CA ILE A 27 5.32 -2.30 4.67
C ILE A 27 6.80 -1.95 4.89
N SER A 28 7.19 -1.66 6.15
CA SER A 28 8.60 -1.41 6.45
C SER A 28 9.48 -2.62 6.17
N SER A 29 8.99 -3.84 6.40
CA SER A 29 9.74 -5.07 6.09
C SER A 29 9.94 -5.25 4.59
N TYR A 30 8.93 -5.00 3.76
CA TYR A 30 9.07 -5.06 2.29
C TYR A 30 10.07 -4.03 1.79
N LYS A 31 10.00 -2.78 2.27
CA LYS A 31 10.96 -1.74 1.92
C LYS A 31 12.41 -2.11 2.28
N ASN A 32 12.61 -2.69 3.46
CA ASN A 32 13.94 -3.15 3.87
C ASN A 32 14.42 -4.33 3.02
N ALA A 33 13.53 -5.29 2.71
CA ALA A 33 13.85 -6.41 1.84
C ALA A 33 14.26 -5.95 0.43
N GLY A 34 13.59 -4.92 -0.12
CA GLY A 34 13.98 -4.31 -1.39
C GLY A 34 15.38 -3.70 -1.36
N ARG A 35 15.72 -2.96 -0.30
CA ARG A 35 17.07 -2.38 -0.10
C ARG A 35 18.14 -3.46 0.05
N ASP A 36 17.91 -4.45 0.89
CA ASP A 36 18.83 -5.56 1.09
C ASP A 36 19.03 -6.34 -0.22
N ARG A 37 17.98 -6.44 -1.06
CA ARG A 37 18.07 -7.08 -2.38
C ARG A 37 19.00 -6.33 -3.33
N VAL A 38 18.92 -5.00 -3.40
CA VAL A 38 19.82 -4.17 -4.21
C VAL A 38 21.26 -4.28 -3.72
N GLU A 39 21.46 -4.36 -2.40
CA GLU A 39 22.80 -4.59 -1.84
C GLU A 39 23.36 -5.97 -2.23
N VAL A 40 22.54 -7.02 -2.14
CA VAL A 40 22.91 -8.37 -2.60
C VAL A 40 23.25 -8.38 -4.09
N ALA A 41 22.52 -7.62 -4.92
CA ALA A 41 22.80 -7.50 -6.35
C ALA A 41 24.19 -6.91 -6.62
N SER A 42 24.54 -5.82 -5.94
CA SER A 42 25.87 -5.19 -6.03
C SER A 42 26.99 -6.14 -5.58
N GLN A 43 26.77 -6.84 -4.47
CA GLN A 43 27.73 -7.81 -3.94
C GLN A 43 27.91 -9.01 -4.88
N LEU A 44 26.85 -9.48 -5.54
CA LEU A 44 26.89 -10.57 -6.52
C LEU A 44 27.76 -10.19 -7.72
N ALA A 45 27.53 -9.01 -8.31
CA ALA A 45 28.31 -8.55 -9.46
C ALA A 45 29.80 -8.38 -9.10
N ASN A 46 30.10 -7.78 -7.94
CA ASN A 46 31.48 -7.63 -7.47
C ASN A 46 32.14 -8.98 -7.19
N TRP A 47 31.46 -9.90 -6.49
CA TRP A 47 31.99 -11.24 -6.26
C TRP A 47 32.28 -11.96 -7.57
N GLY A 48 31.36 -11.92 -8.53
CA GLY A 48 31.50 -12.57 -9.82
C GLY A 48 32.68 -12.04 -10.63
N PHE A 49 32.88 -10.72 -10.66
CA PHE A 49 34.08 -10.11 -11.25
C PHE A 49 35.38 -10.64 -10.62
N ASN A 50 35.42 -10.76 -9.29
CA ASN A 50 36.60 -11.22 -8.56
C ASN A 50 36.90 -12.72 -8.73
N THR A 51 35.98 -13.51 -9.28
CA THR A 51 36.25 -14.94 -9.57
C THR A 51 37.29 -15.12 -10.67
N GLY A 52 37.45 -14.13 -11.56
CA GLY A 52 38.30 -14.24 -12.75
C GLY A 52 37.75 -15.20 -13.83
N ASP A 53 36.57 -15.79 -13.61
CA ASP A 53 35.88 -16.62 -14.60
C ASP A 53 35.01 -15.72 -15.51
N PRO A 54 35.26 -15.68 -16.83
CA PRO A 54 34.52 -14.80 -17.73
C PRO A 54 33.01 -15.07 -17.78
N ALA A 55 32.58 -16.33 -17.69
CA ALA A 55 31.17 -16.70 -17.73
C ALA A 55 30.47 -16.29 -16.43
N VAL A 56 31.08 -16.59 -15.28
CA VAL A 56 30.55 -16.20 -13.98
C VAL A 56 30.50 -14.68 -13.86
N SER A 57 31.55 -13.96 -14.31
CA SER A 57 31.58 -12.50 -14.30
C SER A 57 30.46 -11.88 -15.14
N GLU A 58 30.24 -12.36 -16.37
CA GLU A 58 29.17 -11.82 -17.23
C GLU A 58 27.78 -12.11 -16.65
N ILE A 59 27.53 -13.35 -16.23
CA ILE A 59 26.19 -13.76 -15.78
C ILE A 59 25.85 -13.17 -14.41
N SER A 60 26.81 -13.04 -13.50
CA SER A 60 26.61 -12.39 -12.20
C SER A 60 26.32 -10.89 -12.31
N ASP A 61 26.94 -10.18 -13.26
CA ASP A 61 26.64 -8.78 -13.57
C ASP A 61 25.18 -8.61 -14.00
N LYS A 62 24.73 -9.41 -14.98
CA LYS A 62 23.35 -9.37 -15.48
C LYS A 62 22.32 -9.84 -14.43
N LEU A 63 22.64 -10.86 -13.65
CA LEU A 63 21.82 -11.26 -12.50
C LEU A 63 21.75 -10.17 -11.43
N GLY A 64 22.82 -9.40 -11.24
CA GLY A 64 22.82 -8.20 -10.39
C GLY A 64 21.74 -7.23 -10.85
N ILE A 65 21.68 -6.89 -12.15
CA ILE A 65 20.64 -6.00 -12.69
C ILE A 65 19.24 -6.55 -12.43
N ILE A 66 18.99 -7.83 -12.72
CA ILE A 66 17.68 -8.48 -12.45
C ILE A 66 17.31 -8.44 -10.97
N LEU A 67 18.26 -8.70 -10.07
CA LEU A 67 18.00 -8.67 -8.63
C LEU A 67 17.74 -7.24 -8.13
N SER A 68 18.47 -6.25 -8.62
CA SER A 68 18.22 -4.84 -8.31
C SER A 68 16.81 -4.43 -8.73
N GLU A 69 16.39 -4.78 -9.95
CA GLU A 69 15.04 -4.50 -10.43
C GLU A 69 13.97 -5.19 -9.57
N ILE A 70 14.17 -6.44 -9.17
CA ILE A 70 13.28 -7.11 -8.19
C ILE A 70 13.19 -6.31 -6.88
N GLY A 71 14.31 -5.72 -6.43
CA GLY A 71 14.35 -4.86 -5.25
C GLY A 71 13.58 -3.55 -5.43
N GLU A 72 13.62 -2.95 -6.61
CA GLU A 72 12.84 -1.76 -6.96
C GLU A 72 11.33 -2.07 -6.98
N GLN A 73 10.92 -3.22 -7.51
CA GLN A 73 9.53 -3.68 -7.45
C GLN A 73 9.02 -3.88 -6.01
N GLU A 74 9.88 -4.25 -5.05
CA GLU A 74 9.50 -4.32 -3.62
C GLU A 74 9.29 -2.93 -3.00
N ASP A 75 10.07 -1.92 -3.41
CA ASP A 75 9.88 -0.55 -2.92
C ASP A 75 8.59 0.05 -3.49
N LEU A 76 8.33 -0.15 -4.78
CA LEU A 76 7.07 0.25 -5.43
C LEU A 76 5.86 -0.41 -4.74
N PHE A 77 5.92 -1.73 -4.50
CA PHE A 77 4.87 -2.43 -3.77
C PHE A 77 4.64 -1.86 -2.36
N SER A 78 5.71 -1.49 -1.66
CA SER A 78 5.62 -0.87 -0.34
C SER A 78 4.91 0.49 -0.39
N TYR A 79 5.11 1.29 -1.44
CA TYR A 79 4.37 2.53 -1.67
C TYR A 79 2.89 2.27 -1.90
N ASN A 80 2.55 1.34 -2.79
CA ASN A 80 1.16 1.01 -3.11
C ASN A 80 0.39 0.42 -1.90
N LEU A 81 1.06 -0.35 -1.05
CA LEU A 81 0.48 -0.83 0.22
C LEU A 81 0.20 0.32 1.22
N GLU A 82 1.01 1.38 1.23
CA GLU A 82 0.74 2.54 2.09
C GLU A 82 -0.53 3.28 1.63
N ASP A 83 -0.80 3.35 0.32
CA ASP A 83 -2.05 3.93 -0.20
C ASP A 83 -3.28 3.15 0.27
N ALA A 84 -3.27 1.81 0.16
CA ALA A 84 -4.31 0.95 0.71
C ALA A 84 -4.49 1.18 2.23
N ARG A 85 -3.38 1.30 2.96
CA ARG A 85 -3.38 1.56 4.40
C ARG A 85 -3.93 2.95 4.77
N LEU A 86 -3.72 3.98 3.93
CA LEU A 86 -4.32 5.31 4.12
C LEU A 86 -5.85 5.25 4.03
N VAL A 87 -6.40 4.43 3.13
CA VAL A 87 -7.85 4.19 3.03
C VAL A 87 -8.39 3.54 4.31
N LEU A 88 -7.66 2.57 4.89
CA LEU A 88 -8.03 1.96 6.18
C LEU A 88 -7.98 2.94 7.35
N LYS A 89 -7.00 3.86 7.37
CA LYS A 89 -6.95 4.94 8.38
C LYS A 89 -8.19 5.83 8.31
N HIS A 90 -8.77 6.03 7.12
CA HIS A 90 -10.00 6.79 6.97
C HIS A 90 -11.17 6.11 7.71
N ILE A 91 -11.34 4.79 7.53
CA ILE A 91 -12.36 4.01 8.26
C ILE A 91 -12.20 4.18 9.77
N ARG A 92 -10.99 3.98 10.30
CA ARG A 92 -10.67 4.13 11.72
C ARG A 92 -11.02 5.53 12.25
N ASN A 93 -10.71 6.57 11.46
CA ASN A 93 -11.03 7.94 11.85
C ASN A 93 -12.54 8.18 11.91
N THR A 94 -13.31 7.60 10.97
CA THR A 94 -14.77 7.64 11.00
C THR A 94 -15.34 6.87 12.19
N GLU A 95 -14.78 5.69 12.51
CA GLU A 95 -15.16 4.95 13.72
C GLU A 95 -14.96 5.79 14.99
N GLY A 96 -13.86 6.54 15.06
CA GLY A 96 -13.58 7.47 16.15
C GLY A 96 -14.54 8.66 16.20
N SER A 97 -14.96 9.20 15.06
CA SER A 97 -15.84 10.37 14.99
C SER A 97 -17.31 10.07 15.35
N VAL A 98 -17.74 8.81 15.29
CA VAL A 98 -19.09 8.38 15.69
C VAL A 98 -19.24 8.23 17.21
N GLN A 99 -18.14 8.05 17.94
CA GLN A 99 -18.14 7.77 19.38
C GLN A 99 -18.80 8.87 20.22
N PRO A 100 -18.57 10.17 19.97
CA PRO A 100 -19.26 11.23 20.69
C PRO A 100 -20.79 11.15 20.61
N ALA A 101 -21.35 10.67 19.48
CA ALA A 101 -22.80 10.50 19.35
C ALA A 101 -23.32 9.35 20.22
N ARG A 102 -22.55 8.25 20.34
CA ARG A 102 -22.86 7.12 21.24
C ARG A 102 -22.78 7.54 22.70
N ASP A 103 -21.69 8.21 23.07
CA ASP A 103 -21.45 8.67 24.44
C ASP A 103 -22.51 9.68 24.88
N HIS A 104 -22.89 10.61 24.00
CA HIS A 104 -23.94 11.59 24.28
C HIS A 104 -25.30 10.91 24.50
N LYS A 105 -25.67 9.93 23.66
CA LYS A 105 -26.89 9.12 23.86
C LYS A 105 -26.86 8.40 25.21
N ALA A 106 -25.77 7.69 25.52
CA ALA A 106 -25.63 6.95 26.77
C ALA A 106 -25.76 7.87 28.00
N LYS A 107 -25.11 9.04 27.96
CA LYS A 107 -25.20 10.04 29.03
C LYS A 107 -26.65 10.52 29.27
N ILE A 108 -27.42 10.77 28.21
CA ILE A 108 -28.83 11.17 28.36
C ILE A 108 -29.65 10.04 29.00
N ILE A 109 -29.41 8.78 28.61
CA ILE A 109 -30.09 7.62 29.22
C ILE A 109 -29.79 7.54 30.73
N ASP A 110 -28.53 7.70 31.12
CA ASP A 110 -28.12 7.68 32.53
C ASP A 110 -28.76 8.84 33.32
N GLU A 111 -28.82 10.03 32.72
CA GLU A 111 -29.49 11.18 33.33
C GLU A 111 -31.00 10.94 33.49
N ILE A 112 -31.67 10.30 32.53
CA ILE A 112 -33.08 9.91 32.64
C ILE A 112 -33.27 8.94 33.81
N GLN A 113 -32.47 7.87 33.88
CA GLN A 113 -32.57 6.87 34.95
C GLN A 113 -32.39 7.50 36.33
N LYS A 114 -31.38 8.36 36.48
CA LYS A 114 -31.11 9.08 37.74
C LYS A 114 -32.25 10.01 38.15
N ASN A 115 -32.86 10.72 37.20
CA ASN A 115 -33.99 11.62 37.51
C ASN A 115 -35.27 10.82 37.81
N LYS A 116 -35.53 9.71 37.10
CA LYS A 116 -36.70 8.84 37.36
C LYS A 116 -36.70 8.23 38.77
N LEU A 117 -35.53 7.90 39.32
CA LEU A 117 -35.41 7.41 40.70
C LEU A 117 -35.81 8.47 41.75
N ARG A 118 -35.71 9.76 41.41
CA ARG A 118 -35.95 10.87 42.35
C ARG A 118 -37.34 11.49 42.17
N ASP A 119 -37.75 11.72 40.93
CA ASP A 119 -39.01 12.35 40.56
C ASP A 119 -39.48 11.77 39.21
N PRO A 120 -40.24 10.67 39.21
CA PRO A 120 -40.62 9.94 38.01
C PRO A 120 -41.39 10.77 36.98
N ASP A 121 -42.27 11.67 37.45
CA ASP A 121 -43.20 12.43 36.63
C ASP A 121 -42.77 13.91 36.48
N GLY A 122 -41.53 14.23 36.88
CA GLY A 122 -41.00 15.59 36.84
C GLY A 122 -40.78 16.11 35.41
N ALA A 123 -41.06 17.39 35.17
CA ALA A 123 -40.88 18.05 33.86
C ALA A 123 -39.46 17.89 33.26
N LYS A 124 -38.44 17.71 34.11
CA LYS A 124 -37.06 17.43 33.68
C LYS A 124 -36.92 16.05 33.01
N VAL A 125 -37.65 15.04 33.48
CA VAL A 125 -37.66 13.70 32.86
C VAL A 125 -38.25 13.80 31.46
N THR A 126 -39.40 14.47 31.29
CA THR A 126 -40.02 14.67 29.98
C THR A 126 -39.11 15.42 29.01
N SER A 127 -38.40 16.44 29.48
CA SER A 127 -37.42 17.18 28.65
C SER A 127 -36.26 16.28 28.20
N LEU A 128 -35.71 15.46 29.10
CA LEU A 128 -34.62 14.54 28.77
C LEU A 128 -35.07 13.43 27.82
N GLU A 129 -36.32 12.96 27.94
CA GLU A 129 -36.89 11.98 27.01
C GLU A 129 -37.03 12.55 25.59
N GLN A 130 -37.44 13.81 25.44
CA GLN A 130 -37.46 14.49 24.14
C GLN A 130 -36.04 14.70 23.58
N GLU A 131 -35.08 15.01 24.44
CA GLU A 131 -33.67 15.12 24.03
C GLU A 131 -33.11 13.76 23.58
N LEU A 132 -33.46 12.67 24.28
CA LEU A 132 -33.06 11.32 23.92
C LEU A 132 -33.54 10.98 22.51
N VAL A 133 -34.79 11.25 22.14
CA VAL A 133 -35.29 11.00 20.78
C VAL A 133 -34.43 11.70 19.72
N ARG A 134 -33.98 12.94 19.97
CA ARG A 134 -33.09 13.67 19.06
C ARG A 134 -31.69 13.07 19.02
N ALA A 135 -31.15 12.67 20.17
CA ALA A 135 -29.85 12.02 20.26
C ALA A 135 -29.84 10.65 19.55
N GLU A 136 -30.93 9.89 19.66
CA GLU A 136 -31.13 8.62 18.96
C GLU A 136 -31.17 8.80 17.44
N ALA A 137 -31.91 9.79 16.95
CA ALA A 137 -31.93 10.10 15.51
C ALA A 137 -30.53 10.43 14.99
N ARG A 138 -29.74 11.25 15.72
CA ARG A 138 -28.35 11.57 15.35
C ARG A 138 -27.46 10.34 15.36
N ALA A 139 -27.58 9.49 16.39
CA ALA A 139 -26.82 8.25 16.48
C ALA A 139 -27.13 7.33 15.30
N LEU A 140 -28.41 7.14 14.95
CA LEU A 140 -28.81 6.32 13.80
C LEU A 140 -28.22 6.82 12.48
N VAL A 141 -28.22 8.13 12.24
CA VAL A 141 -27.59 8.72 11.05
C VAL A 141 -26.08 8.47 11.05
N ALA A 142 -25.41 8.69 12.18
CA ALA A 142 -23.97 8.47 12.31
C ALA A 142 -23.59 6.99 12.08
N GLU A 143 -24.35 6.04 12.63
CA GLU A 143 -24.13 4.60 12.42
C GLU A 143 -24.35 4.19 10.95
N ALA A 144 -25.39 4.74 10.31
CA ALA A 144 -25.66 4.47 8.90
C ALA A 144 -24.53 5.02 8.01
N GLN A 145 -24.04 6.23 8.29
CA GLN A 145 -22.90 6.84 7.59
C GLN A 145 -21.62 6.01 7.77
N LEU A 146 -21.32 5.60 9.00
CA LEU A 146 -20.19 4.73 9.28
C LEU A 146 -20.29 3.41 8.50
N THR A 147 -21.44 2.75 8.56
CA THR A 147 -21.65 1.46 7.88
C THR A 147 -21.44 1.58 6.38
N ASN A 148 -21.98 2.64 5.76
CA ASN A 148 -21.82 2.88 4.32
C ASN A 148 -20.36 3.20 3.96
N MET A 149 -19.72 4.09 4.72
CA MET A 149 -18.31 4.47 4.52
C MET A 149 -17.39 3.26 4.67
N THR A 150 -17.58 2.45 5.72
CA THR A 150 -16.78 1.25 5.97
C THR A 150 -16.86 0.28 4.80
N ARG A 151 -18.06 -0.01 4.27
CA ARG A 151 -18.20 -0.91 3.10
C ARG A 151 -17.48 -0.36 1.88
N GLN A 152 -17.65 0.93 1.58
CA GLN A 152 -17.04 1.56 0.42
C GLN A 152 -15.50 1.55 0.54
N LYS A 153 -14.98 2.03 1.67
CA LYS A 153 -13.54 2.18 1.88
C LYS A 153 -12.82 0.85 2.11
N PHE A 154 -13.49 -0.13 2.71
CA PHE A 154 -12.95 -1.48 2.82
C PHE A 154 -12.72 -2.09 1.44
N LYS A 155 -13.72 -1.96 0.56
CA LYS A 155 -13.65 -2.46 -0.81
C LYS A 155 -12.54 -1.78 -1.60
N GLU A 156 -12.46 -0.44 -1.53
CA GLU A 156 -11.39 0.35 -2.14
C GLU A 156 -9.99 0.00 -1.60
N ALA A 157 -9.83 -0.15 -0.28
CA ALA A 157 -8.53 -0.47 0.32
C ALA A 157 -7.99 -1.83 -0.17
N PHE A 158 -8.84 -2.85 -0.19
CA PHE A 158 -8.42 -4.19 -0.59
C PHE A 158 -8.34 -4.37 -2.11
N ASP A 159 -9.06 -3.57 -2.89
CA ASP A 159 -8.84 -3.48 -4.34
C ASP A 159 -7.41 -2.99 -4.62
N LEU A 160 -7.02 -1.86 -4.04
CA LEU A 160 -5.64 -1.32 -4.14
C LEU A 160 -4.58 -2.31 -3.65
N HIS A 161 -4.80 -2.93 -2.49
CA HIS A 161 -3.85 -3.89 -1.91
C HIS A 161 -3.63 -5.10 -2.83
N LEU A 162 -4.71 -5.67 -3.35
CA LEU A 162 -4.64 -6.88 -4.18
C LEU A 162 -4.11 -6.56 -5.58
N ALA A 163 -4.50 -5.44 -6.17
CA ALA A 163 -3.93 -4.95 -7.43
C ALA A 163 -2.40 -4.79 -7.33
N ALA A 164 -1.91 -4.14 -6.26
CA ALA A 164 -0.48 -4.00 -6.01
C ALA A 164 0.24 -5.35 -5.84
N THR A 165 -0.43 -6.31 -5.21
CA THR A 165 0.11 -7.66 -5.00
C THR A 165 0.25 -8.42 -6.32
N ILE A 166 -0.76 -8.30 -7.20
CA ILE A 166 -0.77 -8.92 -8.53
C ILE A 166 0.36 -8.34 -9.39
N GLU A 167 0.42 -7.00 -9.51
CA GLU A 167 1.47 -6.31 -10.26
C GLU A 167 2.88 -6.76 -9.82
N ARG A 168 3.14 -6.71 -8.50
CA ARG A 168 4.43 -7.17 -7.93
C ARG A 168 4.74 -8.61 -8.34
N ALA A 169 3.77 -9.51 -8.21
CA ALA A 169 3.98 -10.92 -8.49
C ALA A 169 4.28 -11.17 -9.97
N GLU A 170 3.54 -10.55 -10.88
CA GLU A 170 3.68 -10.74 -12.32
C GLU A 170 5.02 -10.21 -12.83
N LYS A 171 5.41 -8.99 -12.44
CA LYS A 171 6.71 -8.41 -12.81
C LYS A 171 7.88 -9.22 -12.25
N GLN A 172 7.80 -9.67 -11.00
CA GLN A 172 8.83 -10.54 -10.42
C GLN A 172 8.91 -11.90 -11.12
N VAL A 173 7.78 -12.46 -11.58
CA VAL A 173 7.77 -13.70 -12.35
C VAL A 173 8.48 -13.51 -13.70
N GLN A 174 8.24 -12.40 -14.41
CA GLN A 174 8.95 -12.09 -15.66
C GLN A 174 10.46 -11.99 -15.43
N LEU A 175 10.88 -11.18 -14.44
CA LEU A 175 12.29 -11.02 -14.06
C LEU A 175 12.96 -12.34 -13.69
N ALA A 176 12.30 -13.17 -12.87
CA ALA A 176 12.84 -14.46 -12.46
C ALA A 176 13.00 -15.43 -13.64
N ARG A 177 12.10 -15.37 -14.64
CA ARG A 177 12.23 -16.19 -15.86
C ARG A 177 13.46 -15.78 -16.66
N HIS A 178 13.71 -14.49 -16.86
CA HIS A 178 14.90 -14.01 -17.55
C HIS A 178 16.18 -14.29 -16.77
N GLY A 179 16.17 -14.14 -15.45
CA GLY A 179 17.28 -14.58 -14.58
C GLY A 179 17.63 -16.06 -14.77
N ARG A 180 16.63 -16.93 -14.93
CA ARG A 180 16.86 -18.35 -15.25
C ARG A 180 17.38 -18.58 -16.68
N ARG A 181 16.98 -17.76 -17.65
CA ARG A 181 17.55 -17.79 -19.01
C ARG A 181 19.04 -17.46 -18.97
N LEU A 182 19.44 -16.43 -18.20
CA LEU A 182 20.86 -16.09 -18.02
C LEU A 182 21.68 -17.26 -17.46
N LEU A 183 21.15 -17.98 -16.46
CA LEU A 183 21.84 -19.16 -15.90
C LEU A 183 22.07 -20.27 -16.93
N SER A 184 21.23 -20.40 -17.95
CA SER A 184 21.39 -21.41 -19.00
C SER A 184 22.58 -21.16 -19.94
N LEU A 185 23.22 -19.99 -19.83
CA LEU A 185 24.40 -19.63 -20.58
C LEU A 185 25.70 -20.14 -19.95
N ILE A 186 25.66 -20.59 -18.69
CA ILE A 186 26.82 -21.14 -18.00
C ILE A 186 26.99 -22.62 -18.38
N ASP A 187 28.18 -22.98 -18.87
CA ASP A 187 28.58 -24.37 -19.01
C ASP A 187 29.19 -24.90 -17.70
N ASP A 188 28.44 -25.77 -17.03
CA ASP A 188 28.82 -26.40 -15.78
C ASP A 188 29.62 -27.70 -15.97
N THR A 189 29.98 -28.06 -17.20
CA THR A 189 30.80 -29.25 -17.50
C THR A 189 32.10 -29.20 -16.67
N PRO A 190 32.40 -30.26 -15.88
CA PRO A 190 33.63 -30.32 -15.11
C PRO A 190 34.86 -30.35 -16.02
N VAL A 191 35.90 -29.60 -15.64
CA VAL A 191 37.18 -29.58 -16.35
C VAL A 191 38.18 -30.49 -15.66
N VAL A 192 39.00 -31.19 -16.46
CA VAL A 192 40.07 -32.04 -15.95
C VAL A 192 41.17 -31.17 -15.33
N PRO A 193 41.74 -31.53 -14.16
CA PRO A 193 42.84 -30.77 -13.58
C PRO A 193 44.00 -30.54 -14.57
N GLY A 194 44.34 -29.28 -14.82
CA GLY A 194 45.39 -28.87 -15.76
C GLY A 194 44.88 -28.42 -17.13
N GLU A 195 43.61 -28.69 -17.46
CA GLU A 195 42.95 -28.11 -18.63
C GLU A 195 42.36 -26.73 -18.30
N SER A 196 42.27 -25.88 -19.32
CA SER A 196 41.62 -24.56 -19.20
C SER A 196 40.17 -24.65 -19.67
N ARG A 197 39.28 -23.85 -19.06
CA ARG A 197 37.93 -23.64 -19.61
C ARG A 197 38.00 -22.89 -20.94
N ASP A 198 37.04 -23.17 -21.81
CA ASP A 198 36.84 -22.39 -23.02
C ASP A 198 36.46 -20.95 -22.69
N LYS A 199 36.72 -20.04 -23.64
CA LYS A 199 36.31 -18.64 -23.51
C LYS A 199 34.79 -18.56 -23.54
N PHE A 200 34.23 -17.68 -22.70
CA PHE A 200 32.82 -17.36 -22.77
C PHE A 200 32.53 -16.57 -24.07
N ASP A 201 31.62 -17.09 -24.89
CA ASP A 201 31.25 -16.56 -26.22
C ASP A 201 29.78 -16.10 -26.31
N ARG A 202 29.02 -16.18 -25.21
CA ARG A 202 27.58 -15.89 -25.16
C ARG A 202 27.22 -14.49 -24.64
N THR A 203 28.15 -13.54 -24.72
CA THR A 203 27.92 -12.15 -24.26
C THR A 203 26.80 -11.44 -25.03
N GLU A 204 26.65 -11.73 -26.32
CA GLU A 204 25.57 -11.15 -27.11
C GLU A 204 24.21 -11.75 -26.73
N GLU A 205 24.18 -13.03 -26.39
CA GLU A 205 22.97 -13.72 -25.93
C GLU A 205 22.55 -13.23 -24.52
N SER A 206 23.50 -13.01 -23.60
CA SER A 206 23.20 -12.42 -22.29
C SER A 206 22.63 -11.01 -22.41
N ARG A 207 23.16 -10.20 -23.35
CA ARG A 207 22.67 -8.85 -23.67
C ARG A 207 21.23 -8.90 -24.20
N GLN A 208 20.95 -9.79 -25.16
CA GLN A 208 19.59 -9.94 -25.71
C GLN A 208 18.58 -10.36 -24.63
N ILE A 209 18.95 -11.24 -23.70
CA ILE A 209 18.05 -11.62 -22.59
C ILE A 209 17.68 -10.42 -21.72
N MET A 210 18.60 -9.46 -21.53
CA MET A 210 18.30 -8.24 -20.79
C MET A 210 17.38 -7.30 -21.57
N GLU A 211 17.58 -7.15 -22.88
CA GLU A 211 16.67 -6.37 -23.73
C GLU A 211 15.25 -6.96 -23.72
N ASP A 212 15.14 -8.29 -23.77
CA ASP A 212 13.85 -8.98 -23.65
C ASP A 212 13.20 -8.72 -22.28
N ALA A 213 13.99 -8.72 -21.19
CA ALA A 213 13.50 -8.44 -19.85
C ALA A 213 12.97 -7.01 -19.70
N GLU A 214 13.69 -6.03 -20.27
CA GLU A 214 13.27 -4.63 -20.31
C GLU A 214 11.99 -4.47 -21.13
N ALA A 215 11.92 -5.10 -22.31
CA ALA A 215 10.74 -5.05 -23.16
C ALA A 215 9.49 -5.70 -22.51
N ASP A 216 9.65 -6.86 -21.87
CA ASP A 216 8.57 -7.55 -21.17
C ASP A 216 8.05 -6.74 -19.97
N LEU A 217 8.94 -6.08 -19.22
CA LEU A 217 8.55 -5.20 -18.12
C LEU A 217 7.87 -3.92 -18.62
N ALA A 218 8.39 -3.31 -19.68
CA ALA A 218 7.84 -2.08 -20.26
C ALA A 218 6.48 -2.29 -20.91
N SER A 219 6.22 -3.50 -21.42
CA SER A 219 4.95 -3.89 -22.04
C SER A 219 3.94 -4.50 -21.07
N TRP A 220 4.29 -4.66 -19.79
CA TRP A 220 3.35 -5.14 -18.78
C TRP A 220 2.18 -4.17 -18.63
N GLU A 221 0.96 -4.70 -18.68
CA GLU A 221 -0.28 -3.96 -18.43
C GLU A 221 -1.12 -4.71 -17.38
N PRO A 222 -1.85 -3.99 -16.51
CA PRO A 222 -2.72 -4.63 -15.54
C PRO A 222 -3.88 -5.39 -16.22
N ASP A 223 -4.00 -6.69 -15.96
CA ASP A 223 -5.16 -7.50 -16.33
C ASP A 223 -6.03 -7.77 -15.09
N LEU A 224 -6.74 -6.73 -14.64
CA LEU A 224 -7.57 -6.78 -13.44
C LEU A 224 -9.04 -6.60 -13.80
N GLU A 225 -9.89 -7.54 -13.39
CA GLU A 225 -11.34 -7.38 -13.49
C GLU A 225 -11.81 -6.21 -12.60
N PRO A 226 -12.50 -5.19 -13.17
CA PRO A 226 -12.96 -4.06 -12.37
C PRO A 226 -13.90 -4.50 -11.26
N ILE A 227 -13.60 -4.08 -10.05
CA ILE A 227 -14.41 -4.38 -8.87
C ILE A 227 -15.64 -3.44 -8.85
N PRO A 228 -16.90 -3.91 -8.96
CA PRO A 228 -18.05 -3.01 -9.15
C PRO A 228 -18.35 -2.11 -7.95
N MET A 229 -18.20 -0.80 -8.06
CA MET A 229 -18.44 0.12 -6.95
C MET A 229 -19.83 0.76 -7.04
N ALA A 230 -20.72 0.42 -6.10
CA ALA A 230 -22.07 1.00 -6.06
C ALA A 230 -22.06 2.55 -5.92
N SER A 231 -20.98 3.13 -5.40
CA SER A 231 -20.76 4.58 -5.31
C SER A 231 -20.53 5.26 -6.65
N GLU A 232 -20.07 4.56 -7.69
CA GLU A 232 -19.81 5.15 -9.01
C GLU A 232 -21.09 5.60 -9.72
N GLY A 233 -22.22 4.96 -9.42
CA GLY A 233 -23.54 5.37 -9.91
C GLY A 233 -24.21 6.52 -9.14
N LEU A 234 -23.62 6.95 -8.02
CA LEU A 234 -24.22 7.92 -7.08
C LEU A 234 -23.53 9.30 -7.11
N ILE A 235 -22.40 9.44 -7.79
CA ILE A 235 -21.71 10.72 -7.98
C ILE A 235 -22.33 11.45 -9.17
N PRO A 236 -22.97 12.62 -9.00
CA PRO A 236 -23.43 13.41 -10.14
C PRO A 236 -22.23 13.75 -11.04
N LYS A 237 -22.33 13.46 -12.35
CA LYS A 237 -21.28 13.66 -13.38
C LYS A 237 -20.62 15.06 -13.43
N LYS A 238 -21.09 16.04 -12.64
CA LYS A 238 -20.54 17.41 -12.61
C LYS A 238 -19.33 17.61 -11.68
N ILE A 239 -18.93 16.62 -10.86
CA ILE A 239 -17.80 16.77 -9.91
C ILE A 239 -16.50 16.08 -10.40
N GLN A 240 -16.57 15.21 -11.41
CA GLN A 240 -15.39 14.50 -11.93
C GLN A 240 -14.35 15.40 -12.63
N THR A 241 -14.72 16.60 -13.09
CA THR A 241 -13.81 17.48 -13.85
C THR A 241 -12.85 18.34 -13.01
N GLN A 242 -12.88 18.28 -11.67
CA GLN A 242 -11.97 19.10 -10.84
C GLN A 242 -10.98 18.31 -9.98
N ALA A 243 -11.06 16.98 -9.92
CA ALA A 243 -10.14 16.17 -9.11
C ALA A 243 -8.93 15.61 -9.89
N ASN A 244 -8.95 15.61 -11.22
CA ASN A 244 -7.87 15.09 -12.08
C ASN A 244 -6.87 16.15 -12.57
N GLY A 245 -6.84 17.34 -11.98
CA GLY A 245 -5.95 18.42 -12.39
C GLY A 245 -5.15 18.98 -11.22
N ASN A 246 -4.10 18.29 -10.80
CA ASN A 246 -2.93 18.93 -10.20
C ASN A 246 -1.71 17.99 -10.30
N GLY A 247 -1.28 17.78 -11.55
CA GLY A 247 0.11 17.46 -11.86
C GLY A 247 0.90 18.77 -11.95
N VAL A 248 2.00 18.80 -11.22
CA VAL A 248 3.02 19.84 -11.15
C VAL A 248 3.46 20.28 -12.55
N ASN A 249 3.53 21.59 -12.80
CA ASN A 249 4.51 22.16 -13.73
C ASN A 249 4.98 23.51 -13.19
N GLY A 250 6.21 23.51 -12.69
CA GLY A 250 7.01 24.73 -12.63
C GLY A 250 7.44 25.06 -14.05
N ASP A 251 7.09 26.25 -14.52
CA ASP A 251 7.73 26.83 -15.68
C ASP A 251 8.30 28.20 -15.29
N SER A 252 9.62 28.30 -15.46
CA SER A 252 10.41 29.49 -15.17
C SER A 252 10.53 30.27 -16.46
N ALA A 253 9.59 31.18 -16.71
CA ALA A 253 9.71 32.14 -17.81
C ALA A 253 9.93 33.55 -17.24
N LYS A 254 11.01 34.16 -17.71
CA LYS A 254 11.56 35.45 -17.32
C LYS A 254 10.63 36.60 -17.71
N ASP A 255 10.36 37.51 -16.77
CA ASP A 255 9.83 38.84 -17.08
C ASP A 255 10.98 39.72 -17.61
N GLU A 256 10.94 40.02 -18.91
CA GLU A 256 11.47 41.27 -19.45
C GLU A 256 10.39 42.33 -19.28
N MET A 257 10.61 43.30 -18.38
CA MET A 257 9.84 44.52 -18.28
C MET A 257 10.60 45.64 -19.00
N GLU A 258 10.05 46.11 -20.12
CA GLU A 258 10.13 47.51 -20.52
C GLU A 258 9.41 48.35 -19.46
N VAL A 259 10.13 49.25 -18.79
CA VAL A 259 9.96 50.73 -18.71
C VAL A 259 11.08 51.29 -17.85
#